data_AF-A0A8C5MJ64-F1
#
_entry.id   AF-A0A8C5MJ64-F1
#
_cell.length_a   1.000
_cell.length_b   1.000
_cell.length_c   1.000
_cell.angle_alpha   90.00
_cell.angle_beta   90.00
_cell.angle_gamma   90.00
#
_symmetry.space_group_name_H-M   'P 1'
#
loop_
_entity.id
_entity.type
_entity.pdbx_description
1 polymer ?
#
loop_
_entity_poly.entity_id
_entity_poly.type
_entity_poly.pdbx_seq_one_letter_code
_entity_poly.pdbx_strand_id
1 'polypeptide(L)'
;MSVSKLEGLTQCTSCCMYACLEESFQGPYLCSKCERVALLEARIGDLEGQIVTLRQIDNLERSLLLTEQSIVEESRGVGGVELTGEQVGSWVSVTRGSRGGGKRKRLASPDFAHTNRFAPLSEDVGCSSSGVAVLEAAPSNSRGISPPSKGGIKRASKPRQVVVVGDSIIKRVDRVICRADRLNRTVCCLSGARVRHVVDRVDRLLGGAGDDPAVMVHIGTNDKVSGRWKDLKNDFRELGSKLKKRSSKVVFSEILPVPRATVERQREIREVNAWLKAWCRKEGFGFLEHWPHFALGYNLYSCDRLHLNGRGSAVLGERMVKRLEETLN
;
A
#
# COMPACT_ATOMS: atom_id res chain seq x y z
N MET A 1 -16.16 24.38 -27.37
CA MET A 1 -15.68 23.02 -27.68
C MET A 1 -14.41 22.81 -26.87
N SER A 2 -14.13 21.65 -26.27
CA SER A 2 -14.90 20.41 -26.12
C SER A 2 -15.16 20.12 -24.63
N VAL A 3 -16.14 19.25 -24.32
CA VAL A 3 -16.31 18.70 -22.96
C VAL A 3 -15.62 17.34 -22.93
N SER A 4 -14.44 17.28 -22.31
CA SER A 4 -13.73 16.02 -22.10
C SER A 4 -14.44 15.19 -21.04
N LYS A 5 -15.13 14.13 -21.46
CA LYS A 5 -15.69 13.09 -20.59
C LYS A 5 -14.59 12.50 -19.69
N LEU A 6 -14.80 12.54 -18.37
CA LEU A 6 -14.15 11.60 -17.45
C LEU A 6 -15.21 10.54 -17.05
N GLU A 7 -15.28 9.48 -17.85
CA GLU A 7 -16.12 8.31 -17.59
C GLU A 7 -15.22 7.14 -17.22
N GLY A 8 -15.52 6.41 -16.13
CA GLY A 8 -14.69 5.28 -15.69
C GLY A 8 -14.30 5.29 -14.21
N LEU A 9 -15.27 5.34 -13.29
CA LEU A 9 -15.02 4.85 -11.93
C LEU A 9 -15.20 3.33 -11.94
N THR A 10 -14.13 2.58 -11.69
CA THR A 10 -14.17 1.13 -11.53
C THR A 10 -13.77 0.72 -10.11
N GLN A 11 -14.09 -0.51 -9.71
CA GLN A 11 -13.81 -1.07 -8.40
C GLN A 11 -12.94 -2.32 -8.55
N CYS A 12 -11.86 -2.42 -7.75
CA CYS A 12 -11.01 -3.59 -7.75
C CYS A 12 -11.78 -4.81 -7.22
N THR A 13 -11.94 -5.86 -8.02
CA THR A 13 -12.66 -7.09 -7.64
C THR A 13 -12.02 -7.84 -6.46
N SER A 14 -10.70 -7.71 -6.30
CA SER A 14 -9.94 -8.39 -5.23
C SER A 14 -9.96 -7.65 -3.88
N CYS A 15 -10.07 -6.32 -3.86
CA CYS A 15 -9.95 -5.54 -2.60
C CYS A 15 -11.00 -4.44 -2.41
N CYS A 16 -12.01 -4.37 -3.27
CA CYS A 16 -13.11 -3.41 -3.26
C CYS A 16 -12.70 -1.92 -3.31
N MET A 17 -11.42 -1.62 -3.55
CA MET A 17 -10.90 -0.25 -3.67
C MET A 17 -11.22 0.33 -5.05
N TYR A 18 -11.76 1.54 -5.07
CA TYR A 18 -12.08 2.26 -6.31
C TYR A 18 -10.83 2.84 -7.00
N ALA A 19 -10.84 2.82 -8.33
CA ALA A 19 -9.92 3.54 -9.20
C ALA A 19 -10.71 4.37 -10.21
N CYS A 20 -10.21 5.57 -10.53
CA CYS A 20 -10.67 6.30 -11.70
C CYS A 20 -9.70 5.98 -12.83
N LEU A 21 -10.24 5.48 -13.94
CA LEU A 21 -9.52 5.29 -15.20
C LEU A 21 -10.01 6.35 -16.20
N GLU A 22 -9.27 6.51 -17.30
CA GLU A 22 -9.64 7.40 -18.41
C GLU A 22 -10.41 6.64 -19.52
N GLU A 23 -10.57 5.32 -19.36
CA GLU A 23 -11.20 4.39 -20.30
C GLU A 23 -12.23 3.48 -19.59
N SER A 24 -13.30 3.12 -20.30
CA SER A 24 -14.36 2.24 -19.80
C SER A 24 -13.96 0.76 -19.87
N PHE A 25 -13.37 0.25 -18.79
CA PHE A 25 -12.89 -1.13 -18.71
C PHE A 25 -14.03 -2.17 -18.69
N GLN A 26 -14.14 -2.98 -19.75
CA GLN A 26 -15.09 -4.11 -19.83
C GLN A 26 -14.47 -5.39 -19.27
N GLY A 27 -14.40 -5.51 -17.94
CA GLY A 27 -13.90 -6.73 -17.29
C GLY A 27 -13.67 -6.57 -15.78
N PRO A 28 -13.31 -7.67 -15.08
CA PRO A 28 -13.00 -7.65 -13.65
C PRO A 28 -11.69 -6.89 -13.39
N TYR A 29 -11.79 -5.59 -13.11
CA TYR A 29 -10.63 -4.76 -12.82
C TYR A 29 -9.88 -5.23 -11.57
N LEU A 30 -8.55 -5.38 -11.70
CA LEU A 30 -7.63 -5.55 -10.59
C LEU A 30 -6.74 -4.30 -10.50
N CYS A 31 -6.61 -3.73 -9.31
CA CYS A 31 -5.68 -2.63 -9.10
C CYS A 31 -4.23 -3.12 -8.97
N SER A 32 -3.26 -2.28 -9.34
CA SER A 32 -1.82 -2.62 -9.30
C SER A 32 -1.25 -2.86 -7.89
N LYS A 33 -2.05 -2.68 -6.82
CA LYS A 33 -1.75 -3.24 -5.50
C LYS A 33 -2.03 -4.75 -5.45
N CYS A 34 -3.17 -5.21 -5.96
CA CYS A 34 -3.60 -6.62 -5.95
C CYS A 34 -2.87 -7.46 -6.99
N GLU A 35 -2.72 -6.96 -8.21
CA GLU A 35 -1.93 -7.59 -9.29
C GLU A 35 -0.51 -7.94 -8.81
N ARG A 36 0.17 -6.99 -8.16
CA ARG A 36 1.51 -7.22 -7.58
C ARG A 36 1.50 -8.11 -6.34
N VAL A 37 0.38 -8.23 -5.63
CA VAL A 37 0.23 -9.22 -4.54
C VAL A 37 0.14 -10.62 -5.14
N ALA A 38 -0.73 -10.85 -6.12
CA ALA A 38 -0.85 -12.12 -6.82
C ALA A 38 0.47 -12.57 -7.49
N LEU A 39 1.23 -11.63 -8.09
CA LEU A 39 2.56 -11.91 -8.65
C LEU A 39 3.57 -12.33 -7.56
N LEU A 40 3.52 -11.72 -6.38
CA LEU A 40 4.39 -12.10 -5.26
C LEU A 40 3.97 -13.43 -4.64
N GLU A 41 2.68 -13.72 -4.54
CA GLU A 41 2.12 -14.99 -4.05
C GLU A 41 2.49 -16.14 -4.99
N ALA A 42 2.33 -15.97 -6.30
CA ALA A 42 2.81 -16.92 -7.30
C ALA A 42 4.32 -17.16 -7.18
N ARG A 43 5.12 -16.09 -7.00
CA ARG A 43 6.57 -16.22 -6.85
C ARG A 43 7.01 -16.84 -5.52
N ILE A 44 6.18 -16.77 -4.48
CA ILE A 44 6.40 -17.54 -3.23
C ILE A 44 6.13 -19.02 -3.51
N GLY A 45 5.03 -19.36 -4.19
CA GLY A 45 4.72 -20.74 -4.61
C GLY A 45 5.83 -21.39 -5.46
N ASP A 46 6.40 -20.67 -6.44
CA ASP A 46 7.58 -21.11 -7.20
C ASP A 46 8.73 -21.54 -6.28
N LEU A 47 9.06 -20.69 -5.29
CA LEU A 47 10.21 -20.87 -4.40
C LEU A 47 9.95 -21.97 -3.37
N GLU A 48 8.73 -22.10 -2.87
CA GLU A 48 8.32 -23.20 -2.00
C GLU A 48 8.40 -24.54 -2.75
N GLY A 49 7.95 -24.59 -4.02
CA GLY A 49 8.13 -25.74 -4.90
C GLY A 49 9.60 -26.10 -5.13
N GLN A 50 10.46 -25.11 -5.40
CA GLN A 50 11.91 -25.33 -5.52
C GLN A 50 12.54 -25.87 -4.23
N ILE A 51 12.10 -25.39 -3.06
CA ILE A 51 12.55 -25.90 -1.74
C ILE A 51 12.12 -27.35 -1.52
N VAL A 52 10.92 -27.74 -1.96
CA VAL A 52 10.47 -29.15 -1.91
C VAL A 52 11.34 -30.03 -2.82
N THR A 53 11.59 -29.61 -4.06
CA THR A 53 12.45 -30.36 -5.01
C THR A 53 13.88 -30.52 -4.48
N LEU A 54 14.47 -29.46 -3.92
CA LEU A 54 15.81 -29.52 -3.33
C LEU A 54 15.89 -30.48 -2.12
N ARG A 55 14.83 -30.53 -1.30
CA ARG A 55 14.73 -31.51 -0.19
C ARG A 55 14.56 -32.95 -0.68
N GLN A 56 13.91 -33.17 -1.83
CA GLN A 56 13.84 -34.50 -2.44
C GLN A 56 15.21 -34.95 -2.96
N ILE A 57 15.96 -34.05 -3.61
CA ILE A 57 17.34 -34.32 -4.07
C ILE A 57 18.25 -34.67 -2.87
N ASP A 58 18.27 -33.82 -1.84
CA ASP A 58 19.03 -34.02 -0.58
C ASP A 58 18.70 -35.36 0.12
N ASN A 59 17.46 -35.85 0.04
CA ASN A 59 17.08 -37.17 0.54
C ASN A 59 17.50 -38.33 -0.37
N LEU A 60 17.47 -38.15 -1.70
CA LEU A 60 17.96 -39.16 -2.64
C LEU A 60 19.48 -39.31 -2.58
N GLU A 61 20.22 -38.21 -2.43
CA GLU A 61 21.67 -38.21 -2.21
C GLU A 61 22.05 -38.96 -0.92
N ARG A 62 21.32 -38.74 0.19
CA ARG A 62 21.49 -39.54 1.42
C ARG A 62 21.18 -41.02 1.20
N SER A 63 20.12 -41.35 0.46
CA SER A 63 19.76 -42.74 0.16
C SER A 63 20.84 -43.43 -0.68
N LEU A 64 21.44 -42.73 -1.63
CA LEU A 64 22.53 -43.25 -2.46
C LEU A 64 23.77 -43.53 -1.61
N LEU A 65 24.20 -42.59 -0.77
CA LEU A 65 25.36 -42.75 0.13
C LEU A 65 25.21 -43.95 1.09
N LEU A 66 24.00 -44.22 1.59
CA LEU A 66 23.72 -45.40 2.41
C LEU A 66 23.76 -46.71 1.61
N THR A 67 23.38 -46.65 0.33
CA THR A 67 23.44 -47.80 -0.59
C THR A 67 24.89 -48.12 -0.97
N GLU A 68 25.70 -47.09 -1.26
CA GLU A 68 27.14 -47.22 -1.52
C GLU A 68 27.89 -47.83 -0.32
N GLN A 69 27.56 -47.40 0.90
CA GLN A 69 28.12 -48.00 2.13
C GLN A 69 27.75 -49.48 2.26
N SER A 70 26.49 -49.84 1.97
CA SER A 70 26.03 -51.23 2.01
C SER A 70 26.78 -52.12 1.00
N ILE A 71 26.98 -51.64 -0.23
CA ILE A 71 27.73 -52.35 -1.28
C ILE A 71 29.20 -52.56 -0.90
N VAL A 72 29.82 -51.59 -0.20
CA VAL A 72 31.20 -51.71 0.31
C VAL A 72 31.31 -52.72 1.45
N GLU A 73 30.24 -52.95 2.23
CA GLU A 73 30.20 -54.01 3.25
C GLU A 73 29.98 -55.40 2.62
N GLU A 74 29.06 -55.56 1.66
CA GLU A 74 28.90 -56.81 0.92
C GLU A 74 30.18 -57.20 0.13
N SER A 75 30.88 -56.21 -0.43
CA SER A 75 32.15 -56.41 -1.16
C SER A 75 33.30 -56.93 -0.29
N ARG A 76 33.14 -57.01 1.03
CA ARG A 76 34.10 -57.66 1.95
C ARG A 76 33.79 -59.14 2.23
N GLY A 77 32.68 -59.67 1.69
CA GLY A 77 32.18 -61.03 1.96
C GLY A 77 32.72 -62.15 1.07
N VAL A 78 33.45 -61.84 -0.02
CA VAL A 78 33.96 -62.84 -0.98
C VAL A 78 35.47 -62.66 -1.17
N GLY A 79 36.25 -63.72 -0.94
CA GLY A 79 37.72 -63.67 -0.92
C GLY A 79 38.42 -64.64 -1.88
N GLY A 80 39.68 -64.34 -2.21
CA GLY A 80 40.55 -65.09 -3.14
C GLY A 80 40.31 -64.72 -4.61
N VAL A 81 41.31 -64.60 -5.48
CA VAL A 81 42.67 -65.19 -5.47
C VAL A 81 43.70 -64.24 -6.15
N GLU A 82 44.99 -64.36 -5.76
CA GLU A 82 46.18 -63.66 -6.29
C GLU A 82 46.72 -64.28 -7.59
N LEU A 83 47.48 -63.63 -8.49
CA LEU A 83 48.08 -62.26 -8.64
C LEU A 83 48.09 -61.96 -10.17
N THR A 84 48.82 -61.08 -10.87
CA THR A 84 50.05 -60.25 -10.73
C THR A 84 49.94 -58.97 -11.59
N GLY A 85 50.75 -57.91 -11.37
CA GLY A 85 50.96 -56.82 -12.36
C GLY A 85 50.70 -55.40 -11.85
N GLU A 86 51.35 -54.93 -10.79
CA GLU A 86 52.62 -54.15 -10.79
C GLU A 86 52.44 -52.61 -10.96
N GLN A 87 53.19 -51.82 -10.18
CA GLN A 87 53.29 -50.33 -10.22
C GLN A 87 51.94 -49.57 -10.07
N VAL A 88 51.51 -49.00 -8.93
CA VAL A 88 52.22 -48.27 -7.84
C VAL A 88 53.17 -47.20 -8.39
N GLY A 89 53.08 -45.90 -8.09
CA GLY A 89 52.13 -45.18 -7.24
C GLY A 89 52.83 -44.02 -6.51
N SER A 90 52.68 -42.79 -7.00
CA SER A 90 53.45 -41.62 -6.49
C SER A 90 52.54 -40.51 -5.96
N TRP A 91 52.39 -40.44 -4.63
CA TRP A 91 51.75 -39.33 -3.94
C TRP A 91 52.73 -38.17 -3.72
N VAL A 92 52.30 -36.93 -3.98
CA VAL A 92 53.09 -35.72 -3.67
C VAL A 92 52.25 -34.76 -2.83
N SER A 93 52.67 -34.53 -1.58
CA SER A 93 52.07 -33.57 -0.67
C SER A 93 52.83 -32.24 -0.68
N VAL A 94 52.13 -31.11 -0.78
CA VAL A 94 52.72 -29.76 -0.61
C VAL A 94 51.97 -29.00 0.50
N THR A 95 52.71 -28.38 1.40
CA THR A 95 52.20 -27.83 2.67
C THR A 95 51.63 -26.42 2.57
N ARG A 96 50.79 -26.07 3.55
CA ARG A 96 50.18 -24.72 3.71
C ARG A 96 51.24 -23.64 3.97
N GLY A 97 51.28 -22.62 3.11
CA GLY A 97 51.79 -21.29 3.47
C GLY A 97 50.69 -20.42 4.08
N SER A 98 51.00 -19.61 5.09
CA SER A 98 50.03 -18.72 5.76
C SER A 98 50.60 -17.32 5.97
N ARG A 99 49.91 -16.29 5.46
CA ARG A 99 49.79 -14.90 5.98
C ARG A 99 49.10 -13.97 4.98
N GLY A 100 48.52 -12.87 5.47
CA GLY A 100 48.08 -11.72 4.68
C GLY A 100 46.56 -11.60 4.50
N GLY A 101 45.94 -10.60 5.15
CA GLY A 101 44.52 -10.29 4.98
C GLY A 101 44.27 -9.21 3.92
N GLY A 102 43.16 -9.33 3.16
CA GLY A 102 42.85 -8.37 2.08
C GLY A 102 41.37 -8.36 1.66
N LYS A 103 40.65 -7.29 2.05
CA LYS A 103 39.41 -6.71 1.50
C LYS A 103 38.57 -7.59 0.53
N ARG A 104 37.34 -7.93 0.96
CA ARG A 104 36.24 -8.37 0.07
C ARG A 104 36.06 -7.42 -1.13
N LYS A 105 36.04 -7.95 -2.36
CA LYS A 105 35.47 -7.31 -3.56
C LYS A 105 34.27 -8.14 -4.04
N ARG A 106 33.24 -7.46 -4.55
CA ARG A 106 32.17 -8.09 -5.35
C ARG A 106 32.55 -8.05 -6.83
N LEU A 107 32.29 -9.14 -7.54
CA LEU A 107 32.06 -9.21 -8.98
C LEU A 107 30.75 -10.02 -9.10
N ALA A 108 29.66 -9.42 -9.58
CA ALA A 108 29.35 -9.05 -10.97
C ALA A 108 28.68 -10.24 -11.69
N SER A 109 27.35 -10.16 -11.83
CA SER A 109 26.54 -11.14 -12.57
C SER A 109 26.67 -10.91 -14.07
N PRO A 110 26.60 -11.95 -14.93
CA PRO A 110 26.46 -11.76 -16.37
C PRO A 110 25.03 -11.31 -16.73
N ASP A 111 24.90 -10.41 -17.69
CA ASP A 111 23.63 -10.11 -18.35
C ASP A 111 23.19 -11.27 -19.26
N PHE A 112 21.91 -11.61 -19.27
CA PHE A 112 21.31 -12.53 -20.24
C PHE A 112 20.40 -11.74 -21.19
N ALA A 113 20.84 -11.62 -22.45
CA ALA A 113 20.04 -11.03 -23.50
C ALA A 113 18.96 -12.00 -23.98
N HIS A 114 17.69 -11.63 -23.85
CA HIS A 114 16.57 -12.40 -24.38
C HIS A 114 16.21 -11.94 -25.79
N THR A 115 16.44 -12.79 -26.79
CA THR A 115 15.83 -12.64 -28.12
C THR A 115 14.35 -13.05 -28.05
N ASN A 116 13.45 -12.18 -28.50
CA ASN A 116 12.01 -12.43 -28.44
C ASN A 116 11.61 -13.51 -29.49
N ARG A 117 10.85 -14.53 -29.06
CA ARG A 117 10.66 -15.80 -29.82
C ARG A 117 9.21 -16.06 -30.27
N PHE A 118 8.36 -15.02 -30.34
CA PHE A 118 6.96 -15.15 -30.70
C PHE A 118 6.60 -14.23 -31.86
N ALA A 119 5.88 -14.77 -32.84
CA ALA A 119 5.33 -14.03 -33.97
C ALA A 119 3.97 -13.40 -33.59
N PRO A 120 3.59 -12.26 -34.20
CA PRO A 120 2.25 -11.70 -34.01
C PRO A 120 1.19 -12.57 -34.71
N LEU A 121 -0.01 -12.62 -34.15
CA LEU A 121 -1.20 -13.14 -34.80
C LEU A 121 -2.30 -12.07 -34.82
N SER A 122 -3.09 -12.09 -35.89
CA SER A 122 -3.96 -11.01 -36.32
C SER A 122 -5.29 -10.93 -35.55
N GLU A 123 -5.96 -9.80 -35.71
CA GLU A 123 -7.37 -9.60 -35.34
C GLU A 123 -8.28 -10.40 -36.27
N ASP A 124 -9.36 -11.02 -35.75
CA ASP A 124 -10.62 -11.10 -36.50
C ASP A 124 -11.88 -11.40 -35.64
N VAL A 125 -12.94 -10.69 -36.01
CA VAL A 125 -14.40 -10.85 -35.83
C VAL A 125 -14.98 -12.14 -35.20
N GLY A 126 -16.02 -12.00 -34.34
CA GLY A 126 -17.14 -12.99 -34.35
C GLY A 126 -18.11 -13.17 -33.16
N CYS A 127 -19.33 -12.64 -33.31
CA CYS A 127 -20.64 -13.23 -32.93
C CYS A 127 -20.99 -13.73 -31.49
N SER A 128 -21.84 -12.93 -30.81
CA SER A 128 -23.14 -13.27 -30.19
C SER A 128 -23.50 -14.70 -29.71
N SER A 129 -24.00 -14.79 -28.47
CA SER A 129 -25.17 -15.63 -28.13
C SER A 129 -25.94 -15.09 -26.91
N SER A 130 -27.26 -14.99 -26.99
CA SER A 130 -28.15 -14.54 -25.89
C SER A 130 -28.52 -15.69 -24.94
N GLY A 131 -28.76 -15.39 -23.66
CA GLY A 131 -29.32 -16.35 -22.69
C GLY A 131 -29.95 -15.64 -21.50
N VAL A 132 -31.28 -15.64 -21.42
CA VAL A 132 -32.05 -15.03 -20.32
C VAL A 132 -32.74 -16.14 -19.53
N ALA A 133 -32.61 -16.11 -18.20
CA ALA A 133 -33.41 -16.90 -17.28
C ALA A 133 -33.85 -16.02 -16.11
N VAL A 134 -35.17 -15.85 -15.95
CA VAL A 134 -35.80 -15.15 -14.83
C VAL A 134 -36.30 -16.20 -13.84
N LEU A 135 -36.17 -15.94 -12.54
CA LEU A 135 -36.98 -16.59 -11.53
C LEU A 135 -37.57 -15.55 -10.56
N GLU A 136 -38.82 -15.81 -10.18
CA GLU A 136 -39.74 -14.90 -9.49
C GLU A 136 -39.59 -14.93 -7.96
N ALA A 137 -40.34 -14.05 -7.28
CA ALA A 137 -40.19 -13.75 -5.86
C ALA A 137 -41.30 -14.33 -4.95
N ALA A 138 -41.28 -13.92 -3.68
CA ALA A 138 -42.38 -14.00 -2.70
C ALA A 138 -42.64 -15.40 -2.07
N PRO A 139 -43.34 -15.50 -0.91
CA PRO A 139 -44.11 -14.47 -0.23
C PRO A 139 -43.68 -14.09 1.20
N SER A 140 -44.23 -12.96 1.63
CA SER A 140 -44.17 -12.41 2.99
C SER A 140 -45.07 -13.16 3.98
N ASN A 141 -44.82 -12.99 5.27
CA ASN A 141 -45.75 -13.42 6.32
C ASN A 141 -45.74 -12.41 7.48
N SER A 142 -46.92 -11.96 7.91
CA SER A 142 -47.09 -10.80 8.80
C SER A 142 -47.86 -11.17 10.07
N ARG A 143 -47.23 -11.07 11.24
CA ARG A 143 -47.88 -11.11 12.55
C ARG A 143 -47.22 -10.10 13.50
N GLY A 144 -48.01 -9.17 14.03
CA GLY A 144 -47.55 -8.19 15.01
C GLY A 144 -47.84 -8.65 16.44
N ILE A 145 -46.91 -8.40 17.35
CA ILE A 145 -47.09 -8.57 18.80
C ILE A 145 -46.44 -7.36 19.50
N SER A 146 -47.16 -6.74 20.44
CA SER A 146 -46.72 -5.55 21.19
C SER A 146 -45.89 -5.92 22.44
N PRO A 147 -45.07 -4.99 23.00
CA PRO A 147 -43.84 -5.38 23.68
C PRO A 147 -43.91 -5.44 25.23
N PRO A 148 -43.01 -6.21 25.88
CA PRO A 148 -42.74 -6.12 27.31
C PRO A 148 -41.62 -5.12 27.66
N SER A 149 -41.91 -4.30 28.69
CA SER A 149 -41.01 -3.65 29.66
C SER A 149 -39.49 -3.47 29.39
N LYS A 150 -39.07 -2.20 29.28
CA LYS A 150 -37.92 -1.57 30.00
C LYS A 150 -36.72 -2.47 30.40
N GLY A 151 -35.98 -3.00 29.42
CA GLY A 151 -34.59 -3.43 29.61
C GLY A 151 -33.61 -2.33 29.16
N GLY A 152 -32.89 -1.70 30.09
CA GLY A 152 -31.98 -0.57 29.83
C GLY A 152 -30.66 -0.95 29.15
N ILE A 153 -30.70 -1.67 28.02
CA ILE A 153 -29.51 -1.96 27.21
C ILE A 153 -28.93 -0.63 26.72
N LYS A 154 -27.78 -0.23 27.29
CA LYS A 154 -26.93 0.80 26.68
C LYS A 154 -26.54 0.27 25.30
N ARG A 155 -27.22 0.74 24.24
CA ARG A 155 -26.79 0.50 22.86
C ARG A 155 -25.33 0.93 22.79
N ALA A 156 -24.42 -0.02 22.56
CA ALA A 156 -23.04 0.30 22.26
C ALA A 156 -23.05 1.27 21.08
N SER A 157 -22.55 2.49 21.29
CA SER A 157 -22.49 3.48 20.22
C SER A 157 -21.67 2.88 19.09
N LYS A 158 -22.22 2.90 17.87
CA LYS A 158 -21.46 2.44 16.71
C LYS A 158 -20.16 3.26 16.67
N PRO A 159 -18.98 2.61 16.53
CA PRO A 159 -17.71 3.32 16.49
C PRO A 159 -17.78 4.42 15.43
N ARG A 160 -17.54 5.66 15.84
CA ARG A 160 -17.63 6.84 14.97
C ARG A 160 -16.65 6.68 13.81
N GLN A 161 -17.16 6.73 12.60
CA GLN A 161 -16.32 6.61 11.40
C GLN A 161 -15.33 7.77 11.29
N VAL A 162 -14.17 7.49 10.72
CA VAL A 162 -13.05 8.41 10.53
C VAL A 162 -12.68 8.43 9.06
N VAL A 163 -12.61 9.62 8.46
CA VAL A 163 -12.15 9.79 7.08
C VAL A 163 -10.94 10.71 7.05
N VAL A 164 -9.81 10.23 6.54
CA VAL A 164 -8.57 11.00 6.39
C VAL A 164 -8.37 11.31 4.91
N VAL A 165 -8.58 12.57 4.52
CA VAL A 165 -8.52 13.05 3.14
C VAL A 165 -7.22 13.79 2.90
N GLY A 166 -6.59 13.60 1.74
CA GLY A 166 -5.35 14.31 1.42
C GLY A 166 -4.71 13.92 0.09
N ASP A 167 -3.53 14.47 -0.17
CA ASP A 167 -2.80 14.25 -1.42
C ASP A 167 -1.89 12.99 -1.40
N SER A 168 -0.89 12.93 -2.28
CA SER A 168 0.06 11.81 -2.38
C SER A 168 0.99 11.65 -1.17
N ILE A 169 1.09 12.65 -0.27
CA ILE A 169 1.84 12.50 0.99
C ILE A 169 1.21 11.42 1.88
N ILE A 170 -0.12 11.35 1.97
CA ILE A 170 -0.80 10.36 2.82
C ILE A 170 -0.94 8.97 2.18
N LYS A 171 -0.37 8.75 0.98
CA LYS A 171 -0.53 7.51 0.18
C LYS A 171 -0.09 6.20 0.86
N ARG A 172 0.58 6.29 2.02
CA ARG A 172 1.12 5.16 2.80
C ARG A 172 0.78 5.21 4.31
N VAL A 173 -0.06 6.16 4.76
CA VAL A 173 -0.49 6.22 6.18
C VAL A 173 -1.66 5.26 6.46
N ASP A 174 -2.30 4.73 5.42
CA ASP A 174 -3.32 3.68 5.46
C ASP A 174 -2.92 2.52 6.39
N ARG A 175 -1.67 2.07 6.29
CA ARG A 175 -1.07 0.99 7.11
C ARG A 175 -1.02 1.27 8.62
N VAL A 176 -1.11 2.53 9.04
CA VAL A 176 -1.12 2.93 10.47
C VAL A 176 -2.53 3.31 10.90
N ILE A 177 -3.18 4.21 10.17
CA ILE A 177 -4.49 4.77 10.55
C ILE A 177 -5.56 3.68 10.62
N CYS A 178 -5.61 2.80 9.62
CA CYS A 178 -6.57 1.70 9.55
C CYS A 178 -6.14 0.47 10.37
N ARG A 179 -4.98 0.49 11.06
CA ARG A 179 -4.49 -0.70 11.80
C ARG A 179 -5.34 -1.02 13.02
N ALA A 180 -5.77 0.01 13.75
CA ALA A 180 -6.58 -0.13 14.96
C ALA A 180 -8.04 -0.51 14.65
N ASP A 181 -8.58 -0.01 13.53
CA ASP A 181 -9.94 -0.28 13.07
C ASP A 181 -9.98 -0.11 11.54
N ARG A 182 -10.23 -1.20 10.82
CA ARG A 182 -10.33 -1.21 9.34
C ARG A 182 -11.74 -0.95 8.82
N LEU A 183 -12.76 -1.10 9.65
CA LEU A 183 -14.16 -1.01 9.22
C LEU A 183 -14.69 0.41 9.34
N ASN A 184 -14.14 1.19 10.29
CA ASN A 184 -14.59 2.55 10.56
C ASN A 184 -13.55 3.62 10.23
N ARG A 185 -12.28 3.29 9.95
CA ARG A 185 -11.26 4.28 9.54
C ARG A 185 -10.87 4.12 8.07
N THR A 186 -11.11 5.16 7.27
CA THR A 186 -10.83 5.21 5.83
C THR A 186 -9.81 6.31 5.49
N VAL A 187 -8.93 6.04 4.52
CA VAL A 187 -7.90 7.00 4.05
C VAL A 187 -8.08 7.26 2.55
N CYS A 188 -8.51 8.47 2.20
CA CYS A 188 -8.81 8.92 0.84
C CYS A 188 -7.65 9.73 0.26
N CYS A 189 -6.69 9.05 -0.37
CA CYS A 189 -5.55 9.66 -1.06
C CYS A 189 -5.91 10.09 -2.49
N LEU A 190 -5.89 11.39 -2.76
CA LEU A 190 -6.07 11.99 -4.08
C LEU A 190 -4.71 12.50 -4.59
N SER A 191 -3.94 11.63 -5.26
CA SER A 191 -2.58 11.98 -5.73
C SER A 191 -2.60 13.24 -6.63
N GLY A 192 -1.69 14.19 -6.38
CA GLY A 192 -1.62 15.47 -7.10
C GLY A 192 -2.76 16.47 -6.79
N ALA A 193 -3.64 16.18 -5.81
CA ALA A 193 -4.75 17.08 -5.49
C ALA A 193 -4.30 18.41 -4.87
N ARG A 194 -5.11 19.44 -5.17
CA ARG A 194 -5.11 20.77 -4.57
C ARG A 194 -6.28 20.92 -3.61
N VAL A 195 -6.32 21.97 -2.78
CA VAL A 195 -7.44 22.22 -1.86
C VAL A 195 -8.79 22.28 -2.60
N ARG A 196 -8.87 23.02 -3.71
CA ARG A 196 -10.04 23.03 -4.61
C ARG A 196 -10.51 21.64 -5.03
N HIS A 197 -9.59 20.75 -5.43
CA HIS A 197 -9.94 19.38 -5.84
C HIS A 197 -10.53 18.52 -4.71
N VAL A 198 -10.32 18.91 -3.44
CA VAL A 198 -11.01 18.31 -2.28
C VAL A 198 -12.36 18.99 -2.06
N VAL A 199 -12.42 20.33 -2.12
CA VAL A 199 -13.66 21.14 -2.03
C VAL A 199 -14.74 20.66 -3.00
N ASP A 200 -14.36 20.31 -4.22
CA ASP A 200 -15.27 19.87 -5.29
C ASP A 200 -15.74 18.42 -5.10
N ARG A 201 -15.19 17.69 -4.12
CA ARG A 201 -15.39 16.24 -3.93
C ARG A 201 -15.80 15.84 -2.50
N VAL A 202 -15.88 16.78 -1.55
CA VAL A 202 -16.20 16.52 -0.12
C VAL A 202 -17.39 15.58 0.05
N ASP A 203 -18.51 15.89 -0.60
CA ASP A 203 -19.77 15.18 -0.40
C ASP A 203 -19.74 13.74 -0.93
N ARG A 204 -18.91 13.47 -1.95
CA ARG A 204 -18.61 12.12 -2.44
C ARG A 204 -17.62 11.38 -1.53
N LEU A 205 -16.59 12.07 -1.04
CA LEU A 205 -15.59 11.52 -0.11
C LEU A 205 -16.18 11.15 1.25
N LEU A 206 -17.22 11.87 1.67
CA LEU A 206 -18.01 11.63 2.89
C LEU A 206 -19.39 11.02 2.58
N GLY A 207 -19.62 10.51 1.37
CA GLY A 207 -20.91 9.97 0.94
C GLY A 207 -21.16 8.54 1.44
N GLY A 208 -20.11 7.72 1.49
CA GLY A 208 -20.10 6.42 2.16
C GLY A 208 -19.81 6.51 3.66
N ALA A 209 -19.68 7.72 4.21
CA ALA A 209 -19.52 7.95 5.64
C ALA A 209 -20.89 8.19 6.29
N GLY A 210 -21.14 7.52 7.41
CA GLY A 210 -22.37 7.65 8.20
C GLY A 210 -22.50 9.01 8.89
N ASP A 211 -23.47 9.11 9.81
CA ASP A 211 -23.77 10.36 10.50
C ASP A 211 -22.60 10.87 11.34
N ASP A 212 -22.23 12.14 11.12
CA ASP A 212 -21.16 12.85 11.82
C ASP A 212 -19.83 12.06 11.94
N PRO A 213 -19.10 11.80 10.83
CA PRO A 213 -17.79 11.17 10.86
C PRO A 213 -16.74 12.14 11.42
N ALA A 214 -15.66 11.66 12.03
CA ALA A 214 -14.49 12.51 12.29
C ALA A 214 -13.68 12.66 11.01
N VAL A 215 -13.32 13.89 10.63
CA VAL A 215 -12.61 14.14 9.36
C VAL A 215 -11.27 14.79 9.61
N MET A 216 -10.20 14.17 9.10
CA MET A 216 -8.87 14.79 9.06
C MET A 216 -8.48 15.13 7.62
N VAL A 217 -7.87 16.31 7.44
CA VAL A 217 -7.51 16.85 6.13
C VAL A 217 -6.02 17.15 6.06
N HIS A 218 -5.29 16.54 5.12
CA HIS A 218 -3.87 16.78 4.85
C HIS A 218 -3.66 17.15 3.37
N ILE A 219 -3.78 18.44 3.06
CA ILE A 219 -3.81 18.96 1.69
C ILE A 219 -3.13 20.32 1.61
N GLY A 220 -2.52 20.64 0.47
CA GLY A 220 -1.98 21.98 0.19
C GLY A 220 -0.58 22.00 -0.42
N THR A 221 0.14 20.87 -0.45
CA THR A 221 1.53 20.83 -0.95
C THR A 221 1.61 21.11 -2.45
N ASN A 222 0.63 20.63 -3.22
CA ASN A 222 0.53 20.83 -4.67
C ASN A 222 -0.01 22.23 -5.07
N ASP A 223 -0.50 23.02 -4.10
CA ASP A 223 -1.02 24.35 -4.37
C ASP A 223 0.13 25.33 -4.61
N LYS A 224 0.18 25.88 -5.84
CA LYS A 224 1.17 26.89 -6.23
C LYS A 224 0.75 28.25 -5.68
N VAL A 225 1.61 28.84 -4.85
CA VAL A 225 1.30 30.03 -4.02
C VAL A 225 1.78 31.31 -4.74
N SER A 226 1.71 31.32 -6.08
CA SER A 226 2.16 32.40 -6.97
C SER A 226 1.27 33.65 -6.86
N GLY A 227 1.51 34.47 -5.84
CA GLY A 227 0.84 35.75 -5.54
C GLY A 227 -0.61 35.64 -5.03
N ARG A 228 -1.39 34.66 -5.51
CA ARG A 228 -2.83 34.51 -5.20
C ARG A 228 -3.12 33.73 -3.92
N TRP A 229 -2.51 34.16 -2.82
CA TRP A 229 -2.71 33.55 -1.49
C TRP A 229 -4.15 33.67 -0.98
N LYS A 230 -4.90 34.65 -1.51
CA LYS A 230 -6.33 34.86 -1.23
C LYS A 230 -7.17 33.66 -1.66
N ASP A 231 -6.85 33.05 -2.79
CA ASP A 231 -7.64 31.98 -3.40
C ASP A 231 -7.50 30.69 -2.60
N LEU A 232 -6.28 30.28 -2.27
CA LEU A 232 -6.00 29.15 -1.39
C LEU A 232 -6.68 29.29 -0.01
N LYS A 233 -6.68 30.51 0.54
CA LYS A 233 -7.38 30.82 1.80
C LYS A 233 -8.91 30.79 1.67
N ASN A 234 -9.44 31.01 0.47
CA ASN A 234 -10.88 30.85 0.18
C ASN A 234 -11.24 29.38 -0.04
N ASP A 235 -10.42 28.60 -0.74
CA ASP A 235 -10.60 27.15 -0.89
C ASP A 235 -10.63 26.45 0.49
N PHE A 236 -9.71 26.80 1.40
CA PHE A 236 -9.74 26.28 2.77
C PHE A 236 -11.01 26.67 3.53
N ARG A 237 -11.53 27.89 3.35
CA ARG A 237 -12.81 28.32 3.97
C ARG A 237 -14.01 27.58 3.40
N GLU A 238 -14.07 27.39 2.08
CA GLU A 238 -15.13 26.62 1.42
C GLU A 238 -15.09 25.16 1.88
N LEU A 239 -13.88 24.58 1.97
CA LEU A 239 -13.64 23.24 2.50
C LEU A 239 -14.13 23.11 3.94
N GLY A 240 -13.72 24.02 4.82
CA GLY A 240 -14.19 24.08 6.21
C GLY A 240 -15.71 24.22 6.31
N SER A 241 -16.33 25.05 5.47
CA SER A 241 -17.79 25.22 5.44
C SER A 241 -18.52 23.94 5.02
N LYS A 242 -18.08 23.24 3.97
CA LYS A 242 -18.66 21.95 3.56
C LYS A 242 -18.46 20.88 4.63
N LEU A 243 -17.26 20.79 5.21
CA LEU A 243 -16.95 19.83 6.26
C LEU A 243 -17.77 20.07 7.54
N LYS A 244 -17.92 21.32 7.98
CA LYS A 244 -18.70 21.69 9.20
C LYS A 244 -20.20 21.42 9.07
N LYS A 245 -20.73 21.25 7.84
CA LYS A 245 -22.09 20.77 7.56
C LYS A 245 -22.25 19.24 7.63
N ARG A 246 -21.16 18.49 7.49
CA ARG A 246 -21.14 17.01 7.51
C ARG A 246 -20.55 16.43 8.81
N SER A 247 -19.71 17.19 9.50
CA SER A 247 -18.88 16.73 10.63
C SER A 247 -18.67 17.84 11.68
N SER A 248 -18.93 17.53 12.94
CA SER A 248 -18.57 18.33 14.11
C SER A 248 -17.07 18.24 14.46
N LYS A 249 -16.43 17.08 14.25
CA LYS A 249 -15.03 16.80 14.64
C LYS A 249 -14.10 16.84 13.42
N VAL A 250 -13.77 18.05 12.96
CA VAL A 250 -12.84 18.30 11.82
C VAL A 250 -11.43 18.69 12.32
N VAL A 251 -10.39 18.09 11.75
CA VAL A 251 -8.97 18.39 12.05
C VAL A 251 -8.19 18.68 10.77
N PHE A 252 -7.60 19.87 10.66
CA PHE A 252 -6.65 20.18 9.60
C PHE A 252 -5.22 19.81 10.03
N SER A 253 -4.51 19.09 9.17
CA SER A 253 -3.10 18.73 9.35
C SER A 253 -2.21 19.73 8.63
N GLU A 254 -1.12 20.12 9.27
CA GLU A 254 -0.15 21.08 8.74
C GLU A 254 0.48 20.61 7.41
N ILE A 255 0.62 21.53 6.44
CA ILE A 255 1.33 21.28 5.17
C ILE A 255 2.81 21.06 5.50
N LEU A 256 3.37 19.92 5.08
CA LEU A 256 4.76 19.58 5.42
C LEU A 256 5.77 20.51 4.71
N PRO A 257 6.93 20.79 5.33
CA PRO A 257 8.05 21.40 4.62
C PRO A 257 8.47 20.52 3.43
N VAL A 258 8.92 21.16 2.34
CA VAL A 258 9.37 20.48 1.12
C VAL A 258 10.90 20.55 1.04
N PRO A 259 11.65 19.45 1.26
CA PRO A 259 13.11 19.46 1.43
C PRO A 259 14.00 20.17 0.39
N ARG A 260 13.50 20.39 -0.83
CA ARG A 260 14.22 21.13 -1.91
C ARG A 260 13.49 22.40 -2.37
N ALA A 261 12.47 22.84 -1.66
CA ALA A 261 11.85 24.15 -1.89
C ALA A 261 12.86 25.29 -1.61
N THR A 262 12.72 26.39 -2.34
CA THR A 262 13.49 27.61 -2.10
C THR A 262 13.14 28.23 -0.74
N VAL A 263 13.93 29.20 -0.28
CA VAL A 263 13.67 29.89 1.01
C VAL A 263 12.31 30.58 0.99
N GLU A 264 11.92 31.15 -0.16
CA GLU A 264 10.65 31.81 -0.40
C GLU A 264 9.51 30.81 -0.33
N ARG A 265 9.61 29.66 -1.02
CA ARG A 265 8.60 28.60 -0.97
C ARG A 265 8.47 27.97 0.43
N GLN A 266 9.57 27.87 1.18
CA GLN A 266 9.52 27.44 2.59
C GLN A 266 8.86 28.50 3.49
N ARG A 267 9.08 29.79 3.20
CA ARG A 267 8.44 30.93 3.89
C ARG A 267 6.93 30.98 3.59
N GLU A 268 6.53 30.80 2.33
CA GLU A 268 5.13 30.66 1.89
C GLU A 268 4.38 29.58 2.67
N ILE A 269 4.95 28.36 2.77
CA ILE A 269 4.31 27.23 3.46
C ILE A 269 4.11 27.57 4.95
N ARG A 270 5.10 28.20 5.61
CA ARG A 270 4.95 28.65 7.02
C ARG A 270 3.87 29.72 7.17
N GLU A 271 3.78 30.69 6.26
CA GLU A 271 2.75 31.74 6.31
C GLU A 271 1.34 31.18 6.07
N VAL A 272 1.20 30.18 5.20
CA VAL A 272 -0.05 29.44 5.01
C VAL A 272 -0.38 28.61 6.26
N ASN A 273 0.57 27.87 6.83
CA ASN A 273 0.37 27.06 8.03
C ASN A 273 0.01 27.90 9.27
N ALA A 274 0.69 29.04 9.48
CA ALA A 274 0.39 29.96 10.56
C ALA A 274 -1.01 30.57 10.43
N TRP A 275 -1.40 30.95 9.22
CA TRP A 275 -2.78 31.40 8.94
C TRP A 275 -3.80 30.27 9.16
N LEU A 276 -3.52 29.05 8.67
CA LEU A 276 -4.39 27.88 8.77
C LEU A 276 -4.63 27.51 10.24
N LYS A 277 -3.57 27.49 11.06
CA LYS A 277 -3.62 27.30 12.52
C LYS A 277 -4.50 28.34 13.22
N ALA A 278 -4.33 29.61 12.89
CA ALA A 278 -5.09 30.70 13.48
C ALA A 278 -6.58 30.67 13.06
N TRP A 279 -6.86 30.36 11.80
CA TRP A 279 -8.22 30.22 11.29
C TRP A 279 -8.93 28.97 11.84
N CYS A 280 -8.26 27.82 11.92
CA CYS A 280 -8.81 26.62 12.56
C CYS A 280 -9.24 26.89 14.01
N ARG A 281 -8.39 27.58 14.79
CA ARG A 281 -8.73 28.03 16.15
C ARG A 281 -9.99 28.92 16.17
N LYS A 282 -10.14 29.85 15.21
CA LYS A 282 -11.32 30.73 15.12
C LYS A 282 -12.60 29.95 14.80
N GLU A 283 -12.53 28.96 13.92
CA GLU A 283 -13.70 28.18 13.49
C GLU A 283 -14.09 27.03 14.43
N GLY A 284 -13.26 26.73 15.44
CA GLY A 284 -13.43 25.56 16.31
C GLY A 284 -12.92 24.25 15.70
N PHE A 285 -12.11 24.30 14.65
CA PHE A 285 -11.47 23.12 14.06
C PHE A 285 -10.19 22.74 14.81
N GLY A 286 -9.92 21.44 14.89
CA GLY A 286 -8.63 20.95 15.33
C GLY A 286 -7.52 21.31 14.32
N PHE A 287 -6.31 21.53 14.83
CA PHE A 287 -5.09 21.63 14.01
C PHE A 287 -4.07 20.59 14.48
N LEU A 288 -3.25 20.06 13.57
CA LEU A 288 -2.18 19.11 13.86
C LEU A 288 -0.86 19.58 13.27
N GLU A 289 0.06 19.98 14.15
CA GLU A 289 1.39 20.47 13.78
C GLU A 289 2.38 19.32 13.53
N HIS A 290 3.25 19.53 12.55
CA HIS A 290 4.26 18.59 12.08
C HIS A 290 5.64 19.23 11.95
N TRP A 291 5.74 20.56 11.79
CA TRP A 291 6.98 21.26 11.44
C TRP A 291 8.23 20.83 12.24
N PRO A 292 8.21 20.71 13.59
CA PRO A 292 9.42 20.34 14.35
C PRO A 292 9.96 18.94 14.03
N HIS A 293 9.09 18.03 13.57
CA HIS A 293 9.46 16.64 13.28
C HIS A 293 9.93 16.48 11.83
N PHE A 294 9.36 17.26 10.91
CA PHE A 294 9.56 17.11 9.46
C PHE A 294 10.53 18.14 8.86
N ALA A 295 10.80 19.26 9.51
CA ALA A 295 11.76 20.27 9.02
C ALA A 295 13.23 19.87 9.20
N LEU A 296 13.54 19.10 10.25
CA LEU A 296 14.88 18.51 10.47
C LEU A 296 14.94 17.05 9.98
N GLY A 297 13.78 16.38 9.92
CA GLY A 297 13.63 14.98 9.51
C GLY A 297 13.77 14.75 8.00
N TYR A 298 14.84 15.21 7.36
CA TYR A 298 15.10 14.96 5.93
C TYR A 298 15.15 13.46 5.60
N ASN A 299 15.54 12.62 6.57
CA ASN A 299 15.52 11.15 6.50
C ASN A 299 14.12 10.52 6.58
N LEU A 300 13.05 11.32 6.71
CA LEU A 300 11.66 10.87 6.62
C LEU A 300 11.11 10.92 5.17
N TYR A 301 11.83 11.56 4.26
CA TYR A 301 11.42 11.74 2.86
C TYR A 301 11.98 10.67 1.92
N SER A 302 11.32 10.51 0.79
CA SER A 302 11.71 9.70 -0.37
C SER A 302 12.87 10.36 -1.13
N CYS A 303 13.51 9.61 -2.04
CA CYS A 303 14.57 10.13 -2.92
C CYS A 303 14.06 11.25 -3.86
N ASP A 304 12.75 11.30 -4.13
CA ASP A 304 12.07 12.40 -4.83
C ASP A 304 12.05 13.72 -4.03
N ARG A 305 12.32 13.66 -2.72
CA ARG A 305 12.41 14.81 -1.79
C ARG A 305 11.11 15.64 -1.72
N LEU A 306 9.98 14.99 -1.95
CA LEU A 306 8.62 15.54 -1.81
C LEU A 306 7.73 14.60 -0.99
N HIS A 307 7.67 13.32 -1.36
CA HIS A 307 6.87 12.32 -0.66
C HIS A 307 7.61 11.76 0.55
N LEU A 308 6.87 11.17 1.47
CA LEU A 308 7.43 10.47 2.62
C LEU A 308 7.89 9.05 2.25
N ASN A 309 9.00 8.62 2.85
CA ASN A 309 9.40 7.22 2.82
C ASN A 309 8.60 6.40 3.85
N GLY A 310 8.90 5.09 3.98
CA GLY A 310 8.18 4.20 4.90
C GLY A 310 8.20 4.67 6.35
N ARG A 311 9.35 5.19 6.84
CA ARG A 311 9.49 5.74 8.20
C ARG A 311 8.74 7.06 8.35
N GLY A 312 8.85 7.95 7.37
CA GLY A 312 8.11 9.23 7.41
C GLY A 312 6.59 9.02 7.41
N SER A 313 6.10 8.08 6.61
CA SER A 313 4.67 7.75 6.56
C SER A 313 4.17 7.11 7.86
N ALA A 314 5.01 6.31 8.53
CA ALA A 314 4.71 5.78 9.86
C ALA A 314 4.58 6.90 10.90
N VAL A 315 5.61 7.77 11.00
CA VAL A 315 5.62 8.92 11.93
C VAL A 315 4.46 9.88 11.65
N LEU A 316 4.09 10.12 10.40
CA LEU A 316 2.92 10.93 10.06
C LEU A 316 1.62 10.25 10.53
N GLY A 317 1.45 8.97 10.20
CA GLY A 317 0.29 8.17 10.58
C GLY A 317 0.09 8.07 12.09
N GLU A 318 1.16 7.85 12.86
CA GLU A 318 1.14 7.79 14.33
C GLU A 318 0.66 9.11 14.95
N ARG A 319 1.16 10.25 14.44
CA ARG A 319 0.69 11.58 14.87
C ARG A 319 -0.76 11.84 14.51
N MET A 320 -1.20 11.39 13.32
CA MET A 320 -2.59 11.48 12.89
C MET A 320 -3.52 10.64 13.77
N VAL A 321 -3.16 9.38 14.05
CA VAL A 321 -3.90 8.46 14.94
C VAL A 321 -4.06 9.07 16.33
N LYS A 322 -2.96 9.50 16.97
CA LYS A 322 -3.02 10.12 18.31
C LYS A 322 -3.95 11.33 18.33
N ARG A 323 -3.85 12.23 17.35
CA ARG A 323 -4.70 13.43 17.30
C ARG A 323 -6.17 13.12 17.01
N LEU A 324 -6.43 12.08 16.22
CA LEU A 324 -7.79 11.59 15.98
C LEU A 324 -8.40 11.02 17.27
N GLU A 325 -7.64 10.24 18.05
CA GLU A 325 -8.10 9.67 19.32
C GLU A 325 -8.32 10.74 20.40
N GLU A 326 -7.42 11.72 20.52
CA GLU A 326 -7.63 12.95 21.31
C GLU A 326 -8.84 13.78 20.87
N THR A 327 -9.32 13.60 19.63
CA THR A 327 -10.46 14.32 19.08
C THR A 327 -11.75 13.50 19.17
N LEU A 328 -11.68 12.17 19.11
CA LEU A 328 -12.83 11.25 19.14
C LEU A 328 -13.45 11.08 20.52
N ASN A 329 -12.60 11.12 21.56
CA ASN A 329 -13.01 11.16 22.96
C ASN A 329 -13.70 12.50 23.35
#